data_AF-A0A191MX77-F1
#
_entry.id   AF-A0A191MX77-F1
#
_cell.length_a   1.000
_cell.length_b   1.000
_cell.length_c   1.000
_cell.angle_alpha   90.00
_cell.angle_beta   90.00
_cell.angle_gamma   90.00
#
_symmetry.space_group_name_H-M   'P 1'
#
loop_
_entity.id
_entity.type
_entity.pdbx_description
1 polymer ?
#
loop_
_entity_poly.entity_id
_entity_poly.type
_entity_poly.pdbx_seq_one_letter_code
_entity_poly.pdbx_strand_id
1 'polypeptide(L)'
;MVEYYKDKSHHPMFGKTHSKEAIALISKPGELNPMFGKKHNEVTKVIMSDKKNKYPFPPAAVPPGSRSEGVGIYDLEDNLLYKFKNNVELAKHLDISKVTVGKYLNSGLVYNKTYRFKPIQD
;
A
#
# COMPACT_ATOMS: atom_id res chain seq x y z
N MET A 1 -21.90 -25.41 0.75
CA MET A 1 -20.46 -25.41 1.15
C MET A 1 -20.44 -25.18 2.66
N VAL A 2 -19.97 -26.14 3.44
CA VAL A 2 -19.91 -26.01 4.92
C VAL A 2 -18.82 -25.00 5.26
N GLU A 3 -19.16 -23.94 6.00
CA GLU A 3 -18.24 -22.87 6.35
C GLU A 3 -17.44 -23.24 7.62
N TYR A 4 -16.37 -24.03 7.45
CA TYR A 4 -15.51 -24.57 8.53
C TYR A 4 -14.81 -23.53 9.42
N TYR A 5 -15.06 -22.22 9.26
CA TYR A 5 -14.24 -21.15 9.85
C TYR A 5 -15.01 -19.99 10.47
N LYS A 6 -16.35 -20.00 10.47
CA LYS A 6 -17.13 -18.92 11.10
C LYS A 6 -17.04 -18.93 12.62
N ASP A 7 -17.00 -20.12 13.21
CA ASP A 7 -16.80 -20.29 14.65
C ASP A 7 -15.61 -21.23 14.90
N LYS A 8 -14.61 -20.71 15.61
CA LYS A 8 -13.38 -21.43 15.97
C LYS A 8 -13.40 -21.94 17.41
N SER A 9 -14.47 -21.68 18.17
CA SER A 9 -14.59 -22.05 19.58
C SER A 9 -14.38 -23.55 19.84
N HIS A 10 -14.75 -24.40 18.88
CA HIS A 10 -14.63 -25.85 18.97
C HIS A 10 -13.32 -26.42 18.38
N HIS A 11 -12.39 -25.56 17.90
CA HIS A 11 -11.13 -26.04 17.34
C HIS A 11 -10.23 -26.62 18.46
N PRO A 12 -9.59 -27.79 18.30
CA PRO A 12 -8.78 -28.43 19.36
C PRO A 12 -7.56 -27.60 19.81
N MET A 13 -7.16 -26.63 19.00
CA MET A 13 -6.10 -25.65 19.31
C MET A 13 -6.63 -24.25 19.63
N PHE A 14 -7.95 -24.07 19.78
CA PHE A 14 -8.52 -22.78 20.18
C PHE A 14 -7.98 -22.36 21.55
N GLY A 15 -7.50 -21.12 21.65
CA GLY A 15 -6.90 -20.57 22.88
C GLY A 15 -5.51 -21.12 23.24
N LYS A 16 -4.96 -22.11 22.51
CA LYS A 16 -3.62 -22.63 22.78
C LYS A 16 -2.56 -21.74 22.13
N THR A 17 -1.57 -21.32 22.92
CA THR A 17 -0.40 -20.56 22.47
C THR A 17 0.87 -21.28 22.91
N HIS A 18 1.96 -21.08 22.17
CA HIS A 18 3.27 -21.57 22.61
C HIS A 18 3.73 -20.80 23.85
N SER A 19 4.39 -21.49 24.77
CA SER A 19 5.11 -20.83 25.86
C SER A 19 6.25 -19.98 25.29
N LYS A 20 6.70 -18.98 26.06
CA LYS A 20 7.84 -18.13 25.65
C LYS A 20 9.10 -18.97 25.36
N GLU A 21 9.31 -20.03 26.15
CA GLU A 21 10.42 -20.97 25.98
C GLU A 21 10.31 -21.76 24.67
N ALA A 22 9.13 -22.30 24.35
CA ALA A 22 8.91 -23.01 23.10
C ALA A 22 9.09 -22.08 21.89
N ILE A 23 8.62 -20.83 21.98
CA ILE A 23 8.85 -19.81 20.94
C ILE A 23 10.34 -19.56 20.77
N ALA A 24 11.11 -19.41 21.87
CA ALA A 24 12.54 -19.17 21.79
C ALA A 24 13.28 -20.31 21.09
N LEU A 25 12.95 -21.57 21.40
CA LEU A 25 13.55 -22.76 20.79
C LEU A 25 13.25 -22.91 19.29
N ILE A 26 12.03 -22.55 18.87
CA ILE A 26 11.60 -22.68 17.47
C ILE A 26 12.04 -21.46 16.65
N SER A 27 12.18 -20.30 17.28
CA SER A 27 12.55 -19.06 16.62
C SER A 27 13.99 -19.10 16.11
N LYS A 28 14.23 -18.46 14.96
CA LYS A 28 15.57 -18.21 14.42
C LYS A 28 15.84 -16.71 14.34
N PRO A 29 16.03 -16.02 15.49
CA PRO A 29 16.24 -14.58 15.52
C PRO A 29 17.67 -14.21 15.13
N GLY A 30 17.89 -12.95 14.76
CA GLY A 30 19.21 -12.41 14.46
C GLY A 30 19.93 -13.20 13.35
N GLU A 31 21.17 -13.61 13.63
CA GLU A 31 22.06 -14.31 12.70
C GLU A 31 21.54 -15.69 12.26
N LEU A 32 20.69 -16.33 13.06
CA LEU A 32 20.10 -17.63 12.72
C LEU A 32 19.03 -17.52 11.63
N ASN A 33 18.54 -16.31 11.34
CA ASN A 33 17.60 -16.09 10.25
C ASN A 33 18.30 -16.34 8.90
N PRO A 34 17.78 -17.21 8.01
CA PRO A 34 18.38 -17.48 6.70
C PRO A 34 18.56 -16.25 5.79
N MET A 35 17.87 -15.15 6.12
CA MET A 35 17.95 -13.86 5.42
C MET A 35 18.86 -12.83 6.12
N PHE A 36 19.47 -13.17 7.26
CA PHE A 36 20.40 -12.27 7.94
C PHE A 36 21.58 -11.93 7.03
N GLY A 37 21.98 -10.65 7.02
CA GLY A 37 23.05 -10.13 6.15
C GLY A 37 22.72 -10.05 4.65
N LYS A 38 21.63 -10.64 4.18
CA LYS A 38 21.22 -10.58 2.76
C LYS A 38 20.52 -9.26 2.45
N LYS A 39 20.81 -8.68 1.29
CA LYS A 39 20.15 -7.47 0.78
C LYS A 39 19.22 -7.82 -0.39
N HIS A 40 18.06 -7.18 -0.43
CA HIS A 40 17.18 -7.26 -1.60
C HIS A 40 17.82 -6.56 -2.81
N ASN A 41 17.68 -7.16 -3.98
CA ASN A 41 18.06 -6.52 -5.24
C ASN A 41 17.05 -5.40 -5.60
N GLU A 42 17.44 -4.52 -6.53
CA GLU A 42 16.62 -3.37 -6.93
C GLU A 42 15.27 -3.78 -7.51
N VAL A 43 15.23 -4.84 -8.33
CA VAL A 43 13.98 -5.39 -8.89
C VAL A 43 13.00 -5.77 -7.77
N THR A 44 13.47 -6.47 -6.74
CA THR A 44 12.65 -6.87 -5.60
C THR A 44 12.17 -5.67 -4.80
N LYS A 45 13.02 -4.64 -4.62
CA LYS A 45 12.61 -3.38 -3.97
C LYS A 45 11.49 -2.68 -4.72
N VAL A 46 11.56 -2.63 -6.05
CA VAL A 46 10.51 -2.04 -6.90
C VAL A 46 9.21 -2.83 -6.74
N ILE A 47 9.24 -4.16 -6.82
CA ILE A 47 8.03 -5.00 -6.64
C ILE A 47 7.41 -4.78 -5.25
N MET A 48 8.24 -4.73 -4.19
CA MET A 48 7.75 -4.46 -2.84
C MET A 48 7.15 -3.05 -2.72
N SER A 49 7.76 -2.05 -3.34
CA SER A 49 7.25 -0.68 -3.37
C SER A 49 5.90 -0.61 -4.08
N ASP A 50 5.77 -1.26 -5.23
CA ASP A 50 4.54 -1.29 -6.01
C ASP A 50 3.40 -1.98 -5.25
N LYS A 51 3.69 -3.08 -4.55
CA LYS A 51 2.72 -3.77 -3.68
C LYS A 51 2.32 -2.95 -2.44
N LYS A 52 3.19 -2.06 -1.96
CA LYS A 52 2.90 -1.15 -0.83
C LYS A 52 2.22 0.15 -1.27
N ASN A 53 2.09 0.40 -2.57
CA ASN A 53 1.44 1.60 -3.05
C ASN A 53 -0.03 1.62 -2.62
N LYS A 54 -0.46 2.72 -2.00
CA LYS A 54 -1.85 2.93 -1.57
C LYS A 54 -2.80 2.99 -2.77
N TYR A 55 -2.29 3.45 -3.92
CA TYR A 55 -3.05 3.59 -5.15
C TYR A 55 -2.39 2.78 -6.28
N PRO A 56 -2.47 1.43 -6.23
CA PRO A 56 -1.79 0.58 -7.20
C PRO A 56 -2.53 0.60 -8.54
N PHE A 57 -1.81 0.77 -9.64
CA PHE A 57 -2.38 0.51 -10.96
C PHE A 57 -2.93 -0.92 -11.02
N PRO A 58 -4.18 -1.12 -11.47
CA PRO A 58 -4.71 -2.46 -11.64
C PRO A 58 -3.87 -3.23 -12.68
N PRO A 59 -3.59 -4.52 -12.47
CA PRO A 59 -3.14 -5.36 -13.56
C PRO A 59 -4.24 -5.40 -14.63
N ALA A 60 -3.86 -5.46 -15.90
CA ALA A 60 -4.75 -5.38 -17.06
C ALA A 60 -5.93 -6.38 -17.07
N ALA A 61 -5.95 -7.37 -16.17
CA ALA A 61 -6.96 -8.43 -16.09
C ALA A 61 -7.99 -8.24 -14.94
N VAL A 62 -8.04 -7.08 -14.28
CA VAL A 62 -9.00 -6.82 -13.18
C VAL A 62 -10.17 -5.96 -13.69
N PRO A 63 -11.43 -6.30 -13.37
CA PRO A 63 -12.58 -5.51 -13.80
C PRO A 63 -12.54 -4.07 -13.24
N PRO A 64 -13.05 -3.09 -14.00
CA PRO A 64 -13.18 -1.70 -13.56
C PRO A 64 -14.13 -1.61 -12.34
N GLY A 65 -13.83 -0.71 -11.41
CA GLY A 65 -14.75 -0.39 -10.29
C GLY A 65 -14.34 -0.85 -8.87
N SER A 66 -13.08 -1.25 -8.64
CA SER A 66 -12.65 -1.59 -7.25
C SER A 66 -11.22 -1.20 -6.88
N ARG A 67 -10.47 -0.57 -7.78
CA ARG A 67 -9.07 -0.17 -7.52
C ARG A 67 -8.78 1.17 -8.17
N SER A 68 -8.02 1.99 -7.46
CA SER A 68 -7.61 3.32 -7.92
C SER A 68 -6.49 3.25 -8.96
N GLU A 69 -6.58 3.99 -10.06
CA GLU A 69 -5.54 4.07 -11.11
C GLU A 69 -4.41 5.06 -10.77
N GLY A 70 -3.98 5.08 -9.51
CA GLY A 70 -2.97 6.03 -9.03
C GLY A 70 -3.59 7.35 -8.59
N VAL A 71 -2.85 8.45 -8.83
CA VAL A 71 -3.17 9.78 -8.29
C VAL A 71 -3.16 10.81 -9.40
N GLY A 72 -4.18 11.65 -9.43
CA GLY A 72 -4.39 12.68 -10.43
C GLY A 72 -4.26 14.09 -9.87
N ILE A 73 -3.84 15.00 -10.75
CA ILE A 73 -4.00 16.45 -10.59
C ILE A 73 -5.28 16.84 -11.33
N TYR A 74 -6.18 17.50 -10.62
CA TYR A 74 -7.46 17.98 -11.13
C TYR A 74 -7.49 19.50 -11.09
N ASP A 75 -8.23 20.12 -11.99
CA ASP A 75 -8.55 21.54 -11.89
C ASP A 75 -9.61 21.82 -10.79
N LEU A 76 -10.13 23.04 -10.74
CA LEU A 76 -11.17 23.41 -9.79
C LEU A 76 -12.56 22.85 -10.13
N GLU A 77 -12.79 22.54 -11.41
CA GLU A 77 -14.00 21.96 -12.00
C GLU A 77 -13.97 20.42 -12.00
N ASP A 78 -12.95 19.82 -11.39
CA ASP A 78 -12.71 18.38 -11.32
C ASP A 78 -12.39 17.70 -12.66
N ASN A 79 -11.84 18.45 -13.61
CA ASN A 79 -11.25 17.88 -14.82
C ASN A 79 -9.86 17.31 -14.53
N LEU A 80 -9.60 16.06 -14.93
CA LEU A 80 -8.29 15.41 -14.78
C LEU A 80 -7.28 16.03 -15.74
N LEU A 81 -6.23 16.66 -15.21
CA LEU A 81 -5.16 17.27 -15.99
C LEU A 81 -4.00 16.28 -16.22
N TYR A 82 -3.56 15.61 -15.16
CA TYR A 82 -2.41 14.71 -15.19
C TYR A 82 -2.61 13.50 -14.29
N LYS A 83 -2.04 12.35 -14.69
CA LYS A 83 -2.05 11.10 -13.92
C LYS A 83 -0.65 10.64 -13.55
N PHE A 84 -0.51 10.11 -12.34
CA PHE A 84 0.77 9.64 -11.79
C PHE A 84 0.58 8.29 -11.07
N LYS A 85 1.62 7.46 -11.04
CA LYS A 85 1.59 6.16 -10.35
C LYS A 85 1.45 6.31 -8.84
N ASN A 86 2.07 7.34 -8.28
CA ASN A 86 2.12 7.56 -6.84
C ASN A 86 2.32 9.04 -6.50
N ASN A 87 2.19 9.35 -5.22
CA ASN A 87 2.41 10.71 -4.70
C ASN A 87 3.84 11.21 -4.92
N VAL A 88 4.83 10.33 -5.07
CA VAL A 88 6.23 10.70 -5.23
C VAL A 88 6.50 11.24 -6.63
N GLU A 89 5.93 10.63 -7.66
CA GLU A 89 6.02 11.10 -9.04
C GLU A 89 5.30 12.43 -9.24
N LEU A 90 4.10 12.56 -8.68
CA LEU A 90 3.36 13.82 -8.66
C LEU A 90 4.18 14.93 -7.98
N ALA A 91 4.75 14.62 -6.81
CA ALA A 91 5.58 15.56 -6.04
C ALA A 91 6.80 16.02 -6.84
N LYS A 92 7.49 15.10 -7.54
CA LYS A 92 8.63 15.42 -8.41
C LYS A 92 8.23 16.32 -9.58
N HIS A 93 7.05 16.10 -10.17
CA HIS A 93 6.57 16.91 -11.29
C HIS A 93 6.29 18.36 -10.89
N LEU A 94 5.78 18.58 -9.68
CA LEU A 94 5.49 19.91 -9.14
C LEU A 94 6.63 20.52 -8.31
N ASP A 95 7.77 19.84 -8.24
CA ASP A 95 8.92 20.17 -7.38
C ASP A 95 8.54 20.50 -5.92
N ILE A 96 7.66 19.66 -5.35
CA ILE A 96 7.17 19.82 -3.97
C ILE A 96 7.45 18.60 -3.12
N SER A 97 7.30 18.74 -1.80
CA SER A 97 7.46 17.60 -0.89
C SER A 97 6.33 16.58 -1.05
N LYS A 98 6.65 15.29 -0.98
CA LYS A 98 5.64 14.20 -0.95
C LYS A 98 4.65 14.35 0.20
N VAL A 99 5.07 14.98 1.29
CA VAL A 99 4.26 15.21 2.50
C VAL A 99 3.18 16.24 2.20
N THR A 100 3.53 17.30 1.45
CA THR A 100 2.57 18.30 0.96
C THR A 100 1.51 17.61 0.10
N VAL A 101 1.91 16.81 -0.89
CA VAL A 101 0.95 16.05 -1.73
C VAL A 101 0.03 15.19 -0.87
N GLY A 102 0.59 14.40 0.05
CA GLY A 102 -0.17 13.53 0.94
C GLY A 102 -1.15 14.30 1.85
N LYS A 103 -0.74 15.44 2.40
CA LYS A 103 -1.61 16.31 3.20
C LYS A 103 -2.81 16.74 2.38
N TYR A 104 -2.56 17.40 1.24
CA TYR A 104 -3.62 17.98 0.41
C TYR A 104 -4.57 16.93 -0.17
N LEU A 105 -4.03 15.75 -0.54
CA LEU A 105 -4.83 14.63 -1.02
C LEU A 105 -5.74 14.06 0.07
N ASN A 106 -5.23 13.85 1.30
CA ASN A 106 -6.02 13.30 2.40
C ASN A 106 -7.05 14.29 2.93
N SER A 107 -6.74 15.60 2.93
CA SER A 107 -7.64 16.64 3.41
C SER A 107 -8.55 17.23 2.33
N GLY A 108 -8.43 16.79 1.07
CA GLY A 108 -9.21 17.33 -0.06
C GLY A 108 -9.00 18.83 -0.32
N LEU A 109 -7.81 19.36 0.02
CA LEU A 109 -7.54 20.80 -0.09
C LEU A 109 -7.08 21.19 -1.50
N VAL A 110 -7.34 22.45 -1.87
CA VAL A 110 -6.84 23.05 -3.10
C VAL A 110 -5.39 23.48 -2.91
N TYR A 111 -4.50 22.93 -3.71
CA TYR A 111 -3.12 23.35 -3.79
C TYR A 111 -2.99 24.62 -4.64
N ASN A 112 -2.31 25.62 -4.09
CA ASN A 112 -1.99 26.91 -4.74
C ASN A 112 -3.20 27.65 -5.36
N LYS A 113 -4.42 27.41 -4.88
CA LYS A 113 -5.68 27.92 -5.46
C LYS A 113 -5.92 27.52 -6.93
N THR A 114 -5.17 26.55 -7.45
CA THR A 114 -5.23 26.15 -8.88
C THR A 114 -5.64 24.71 -9.06
N TYR A 115 -5.16 23.80 -8.21
CA TYR A 115 -5.31 22.36 -8.45
C TYR A 115 -5.79 21.60 -7.21
N ARG A 116 -6.44 20.45 -7.43
CA ARG A 116 -6.73 19.46 -6.38
C ARG A 116 -5.99 18.16 -6.66
N PHE A 117 -5.58 17.48 -5.60
CA PHE A 117 -5.03 16.14 -5.70
C PHE A 117 -6.08 15.13 -5.27
N LYS A 118 -6.41 14.17 -6.13
CA LYS A 118 -7.38 13.11 -5.84
C LYS A 118 -6.86 11.77 -6.35
N PRO A 119 -7.19 10.65 -5.67
CA PRO A 119 -6.99 9.34 -6.27
C PRO A 119 -7.88 9.20 -7.50
N ILE A 120 -7.36 8.58 -8.55
CA ILE A 120 -8.14 8.27 -9.75
C ILE A 120 -8.99 7.05 -9.41
N GLN A 121 -10.31 7.20 -9.43
CA GLN A 121 -11.27 6.11 -9.23
C GLN A 121 -12.14 6.06 -10.48
N ASP A 122 -12.22 4.88 -11.09
CA ASP A 122 -13.27 4.54 -12.06
C ASP A 122 -14.53 4.04 -11.33
#